data_AF-A0AAW4BRA5-F1
#
_entry.id   AF-A0AAW4BRA5-F1
#
_cell.length_a   1.000
_cell.length_b   1.000
_cell.length_c   1.000
_cell.angle_alpha   90.00
_cell.angle_beta   90.00
_cell.angle_gamma   90.00
#
_symmetry.space_group_name_H-M   'P 1'
#
loop_
_entity.id
_entity.type
_entity.pdbx_description
1 polymer ?
#
loop_
_entity_poly.entity_id
_entity_poly.type
_entity_poly.pdbx_seq_one_letter_code
_entity_poly.pdbx_strand_id
1 'polypeptide(L)' 'MQVISVTQARRRFRRLMRLLQEGHSFVITRHGKPVCKLEPPEAP' A
#
# COMPACT_ATOMS: atom_id res chain seq x y z
N MET A 1 7.50 6.42 -2.07
CA MET A 1 6.53 5.46 -2.66
C MET A 1 7.16 4.08 -2.71
N GLN A 2 6.55 3.08 -2.06
CA GLN A 2 7.13 1.73 -1.91
C GLN A 2 6.35 0.68 -2.72
N VAL A 3 7.05 -0.25 -3.37
CA VAL A 3 6.43 -1.36 -4.11
C VAL A 3 6.36 -2.60 -3.23
N ILE A 4 5.16 -3.20 -3.12
CA ILE A 4 4.93 -4.42 -2.34
C ILE A 4 4.11 -5.43 -3.15
N SER A 5 4.25 -6.72 -2.88
CA SER A 5 3.37 -7.72 -3.49
C SER A 5 2.00 -7.77 -2.81
N VAL A 6 0.99 -8.26 -3.51
CA VAL A 6 -0.34 -8.52 -2.94
C VAL A 6 -0.29 -9.45 -1.72
N THR A 7 0.65 -10.40 -1.70
CA THR A 7 0.85 -11.32 -0.58
C THR A 7 1.43 -10.59 0.64
N GLN A 8 2.41 -9.71 0.44
CA GLN A 8 2.94 -8.86 1.52
C GLN A 8 1.87 -7.91 2.05
N ALA A 9 1.07 -7.32 1.15
CA ALA A 9 -0.01 -6.41 1.51
C ALA A 9 -1.05 -7.10 2.42
N ARG A 10 -1.50 -8.30 2.04
CA ARG A 10 -2.45 -9.10 2.83
C ARG A 10 -1.90 -9.47 4.20
N ARG A 11 -0.65 -9.94 4.28
CA ARG A 11 -0.01 -10.36 5.55
C ARG A 11 0.21 -9.19 6.52
N ARG A 12 0.34 -7.96 6.02
CA ARG A 12 0.69 -6.78 6.81
C ARG A 12 -0.37 -5.69 6.73
N PHE A 13 -1.63 -6.04 6.45
CA PHE A 13 -2.68 -5.08 6.12
C PHE A 13 -2.87 -4.00 7.20
N ARG A 14 -2.96 -4.39 8.47
CA ARG A 14 -3.11 -3.44 9.60
C ARG A 14 -1.96 -2.43 9.67
N ARG A 15 -0.72 -2.88 9.45
CA ARG A 15 0.46 -2.01 9.42
C ARG A 15 0.42 -1.06 8.22
N LEU A 16 0.00 -1.55 7.05
CA LEU A 16 -0.14 -0.72 5.86
C LEU A 16 -1.17 0.40 6.03
N MET A 17 -2.31 0.11 6.66
CA MET A 17 -3.33 1.15 6.92
C MET A 17 -2.80 2.24 7.85
N ARG A 18 -2.06 1.88 8.90
CA ARG A 18 -1.42 2.85 9.78
C ARG A 18 -0.41 3.72 9.04
N LEU A 19 0.43 3.10 8.21
CA LEU A 19 1.41 3.83 7.39
C LEU A 19 0.73 4.77 6.37
N LEU A 20 -0.41 4.38 5.79
CA LEU A 20 -1.20 5.26 4.93
C LEU A 20 -1.69 6.51 5.67
N GLN A 21 -2.18 6.35 6.90
CA GLN A 21 -2.59 7.48 7.75
C GLN A 21 -1.42 8.38 8.14
N GLU A 22 -0.21 7.82 8.26
CA GLU A 22 1.03 8.55 8.51
C GLU A 22 1.60 9.21 7.23
N GLY A 23 0.92 9.11 6.07
CA GLY A 23 1.31 9.78 4.83
C GLY A 23 2.12 8.92 3.86
N HIS A 24 2.29 7.63 4.11
CA HIS A 24 3.03 6.73 3.22
C HIS A 24 2.17 6.21 2.06
N SER A 25 2.74 6.17 0.86
CA SER A 25 2.08 5.61 -0.34
C SER A 25 2.76 4.33 -0.85
N PHE A 26 1.95 3.42 -1.39
CA PHE A 26 2.38 2.10 -1.86
C PHE A 26 1.86 1.77 -3.26
N VAL A 27 2.63 1.00 -4.02
CA VAL A 27 2.16 0.31 -5.23
C VAL A 27 2.10 -1.18 -4.92
N ILE A 28 0.90 -1.74 -5.02
CA ILE A 28 0.69 -3.18 -4.92
C ILE A 28 0.92 -3.81 -6.28
N THR A 29 1.71 -4.88 -6.31
CA THR A 29 1.98 -5.70 -7.49
C THR A 29 1.44 -7.12 -7.33
N ARG A 30 1.13 -7.76 -8.45
CA ARG A 30 0.85 -9.20 -8.57
C ARG A 30 1.73 -9.77 -9.68
N HIS A 31 2.55 -10.77 -9.36
CA HIS A 31 3.55 -11.33 -10.29
C HIS A 31 4.42 -10.26 -10.98
N GLY A 32 4.88 -9.26 -10.21
CA GLY A 32 5.71 -8.15 -10.71
C GLY A 32 4.94 -7.06 -11.47
N LYS A 33 3.66 -7.26 -11.79
CA LYS A 33 2.84 -6.25 -12.47
C LYS A 33 2.11 -5.37 -11.47
N PRO A 34 2.10 -4.03 -11.63
CA PRO A 34 1.34 -3.13 -10.77
C PRO A 34 -0.16 -3.38 -10.96
N VAL A 35 -0.91 -3.45 -9.85
CA VAL A 35 -2.36 -3.72 -9.86
C VAL A 35 -3.17 -2.70 -9.06
N CYS A 36 -2.54 -1.98 -8.14
CA CYS A 36 -3.22 -0.99 -7.30
C CYS A 36 -2.20 -0.01 -6.72
N LYS A 37 -2.61 1.25 -6.54
CA LYS A 37 -1.88 2.27 -5.79
C LYS A 37 -2.67 2.57 -4.52
N LEU A 38 -1.99 2.61 -3.39
CA LEU A 38 -2.53 3.05 -2.11
C LEU A 38 -1.92 4.41 -1.79
N GLU A 39 -2.77 5.41 -1.67
CA GLU A 39 -2.38 6.77 -1.30
C GLU A 39 -3.05 7.16 0.01
N PRO A 40 -2.40 8.00 0.83
CA PRO A 40 -3.05 8.60 1.98
C PRO A 40 -4.36 9.27 1.56
N PRO A 41 -5.40 9.24 2.40
CA PRO A 41 -6.58 10.04 2.15
C PRO A 41 -6.16 11.52 2.11
N GLU A 42 -6.73 12.26 1.16
CA GLU A 42 -6.64 13.72 1.17
C GLU A 42 -7.27 14.20 2.47
N ALA A 43 -6.54 15.05 3.22
CA ALA A 43 -7.07 15.61 4.45
C ALA A 43 -8.40 16.34 4.13
N PRO A 44 -9.44 16.18 4.96
CA PRO A 44 -10.71 16.86 4.75
C PRO A 44 -10.58 18.39 4.79
#